data_AF-A0A7Y5XV35-F1
#
_entry.id   AF-A0A7Y5XV35-F1
#
_cell.length_a   1.000
_cell.length_b   1.000
_cell.length_c   1.000
_cell.angle_alpha   90.00
_cell.angle_beta   90.00
_cell.angle_gamma   90.00
#
_symmetry.space_group_name_H-M   'P 1'
#
loop_
_entity.id
_entity.type
_entity.pdbx_description
1 polymer ?
#
loop_
_entity_poly.entity_id
_entity_poly.type
_entity_poly.pdbx_seq_one_letter_code
_entity_poly.pdbx_strand_id
1 'polypeptide(L)'
;MIFRRNRFGDLVRRQLDLFAADEAGLLREAEEAERGYDSAERDDAEEAYGDFQLVLEAVAERLEELRDTYAATLEAGAAEDYEDAFARAVHKRFPRVRV
;
A
#
# COMPACT_ATOMS: atom_id res chain seq x y z
N MET A 1 -8.58 29.84 0.13
CA MET A 1 -9.09 28.46 0.23
C MET A 1 -8.56 27.86 1.51
N ILE A 2 -9.44 27.57 2.48
CA ILE A 2 -9.05 26.86 3.70
C ILE A 2 -8.67 25.45 3.27
N PHE A 3 -7.39 25.10 3.38
CA PHE A 3 -6.95 23.71 3.31
C PHE A 3 -7.79 22.95 4.33
N ARG A 4 -8.79 22.18 3.86
CA ARG A 4 -9.45 21.19 4.71
C ARG A 4 -8.34 20.25 5.14
N ARG A 5 -7.83 20.48 6.34
CA ARG A 5 -6.86 19.63 7.03
C ARG A 5 -7.39 18.22 6.86
N ASN A 6 -6.66 17.37 6.11
CA ASN A 6 -7.10 16.03 5.73
C ASN A 6 -7.63 15.33 6.99
N ARG A 7 -8.96 15.24 7.11
CA ARG A 7 -9.64 14.86 8.37
C ARG A 7 -9.27 13.45 8.81
N PHE A 8 -8.81 12.63 7.86
CA PHE A 8 -8.36 11.27 8.06
C PHE A 8 -6.84 11.12 8.09
N GLY A 9 -6.07 12.20 7.88
CA GLY A 9 -4.61 12.11 7.73
C GLY A 9 -3.92 11.45 8.92
N ASP A 10 -4.29 11.80 10.15
CA ASP A 10 -3.72 11.19 11.35
C ASP A 10 -4.18 9.73 11.55
N LEU A 11 -5.42 9.41 11.18
CA LEU A 11 -5.97 8.06 11.24
C LEU A 11 -5.27 7.13 10.26
N VAL A 12 -5.25 7.52 8.98
CA VAL A 12 -4.62 6.76 7.89
C VAL A 12 -3.15 6.54 8.19
N ARG A 13 -2.43 7.55 8.69
CA ARG A 13 -1.03 7.35 9.11
C ARG A 13 -0.91 6.22 10.12
N ARG A 14 -1.75 6.21 11.17
CA ARG A 14 -1.73 5.17 12.21
C ARG A 14 -2.14 3.80 11.67
N GLN A 15 -3.12 3.73 10.78
CA GLN A 15 -3.48 2.48 10.11
C GLN A 15 -2.32 1.92 9.29
N LEU A 16 -1.61 2.78 8.53
CA LEU A 16 -0.42 2.35 7.79
C LEU A 16 0.77 2.02 8.69
N ASP A 17 0.87 2.63 9.88
CA ASP A 17 1.86 2.25 10.89
C ASP A 17 1.58 0.85 11.46
N LEU A 18 0.31 0.54 11.75
CA LEU A 18 -0.11 -0.80 12.18
C LEU A 18 0.08 -1.82 11.07
N PHE A 19 -0.37 -1.52 9.85
CA PHE A 19 -0.13 -2.35 8.68
C PHE A 19 1.35 -2.69 8.51
N ALA A 20 2.24 -1.70 8.61
CA ALA A 20 3.67 -1.94 8.45
C ALA A 20 4.27 -2.81 9.57
N ALA A 21 3.67 -2.81 10.76
CA ALA A 21 4.09 -3.67 11.87
C ALA A 21 3.55 -5.10 11.71
N ASP A 22 2.27 -5.24 11.35
CA ASP A 22 1.58 -6.53 11.20
C ASP A 22 2.07 -7.28 9.96
N GLU A 23 2.23 -6.57 8.84
CA GLU A 23 2.70 -7.11 7.54
C GLU A 23 4.22 -6.94 7.35
N ALA A 24 4.99 -6.79 8.42
CA ALA A 24 6.44 -6.60 8.36
C ALA A 24 7.18 -7.74 7.63
N GLY A 25 6.61 -8.95 7.63
CA GLY A 25 7.11 -10.08 6.85
C GLY A 25 6.93 -9.86 5.35
N LEU A 26 5.70 -9.60 4.93
CA LEU A 26 5.34 -9.36 3.53
C LEU A 26 6.06 -8.13 2.94
N LEU A 27 6.21 -7.06 3.71
CA LEU A 27 6.97 -5.89 3.28
C LEU A 27 8.46 -6.21 3.09
N ARG A 28 9.05 -7.05 3.94
CA ARG A 28 10.43 -7.50 3.76
C ARG A 28 10.58 -8.38 2.54
N GLU A 29 9.62 -9.25 2.27
CA GLU A 29 9.57 -10.06 1.06
C GLU A 29 9.52 -9.19 -0.20
N ALA A 30 8.73 -8.11 -0.19
CA ALA A 30 8.67 -7.16 -1.31
C ALA A 30 10.02 -6.49 -1.56
N GLU A 31 10.71 -6.08 -0.48
CA GLU A 31 12.06 -5.51 -0.58
C GLU A 31 13.10 -6.53 -1.06
N GLU A 32 12.98 -7.79 -0.66
CA GLU A 32 13.85 -8.88 -1.10
C GLU A 32 13.65 -9.20 -2.58
N ALA A 33 12.39 -9.28 -3.03
CA ALA A 33 12.05 -9.49 -4.43
C ALA A 33 12.48 -8.30 -5.31
N GLU A 34 12.32 -7.06 -4.84
CA GLU A 34 12.83 -5.87 -5.57
C GLU A 34 14.35 -5.96 -5.75
N ARG A 35 15.10 -6.32 -4.69
CA ARG A 35 16.56 -6.51 -4.78
C ARG A 35 16.92 -7.68 -5.70
N GLY A 36 16.16 -8.77 -5.66
CA GLY A 36 16.32 -9.90 -6.56
C GLY A 36 16.22 -9.46 -8.01
N TYR A 37 15.15 -8.74 -8.35
CA TYR A 37 14.94 -8.16 -9.66
C TYR A 37 16.03 -7.16 -10.07
N ASP A 38 16.39 -6.21 -9.20
CA ASP A 38 17.41 -5.18 -9.49
C ASP A 38 18.81 -5.79 -9.74
N SER A 39 19.08 -6.99 -9.20
CA SER A 39 20.35 -7.71 -9.35
C SER A 39 20.33 -8.83 -10.39
N ALA A 40 19.17 -9.14 -10.97
CA ALA A 40 19.00 -10.26 -11.88
C ALA A 40 19.80 -10.07 -13.17
N GLU A 41 20.39 -11.15 -13.67
CA GLU A 41 20.96 -11.16 -15.01
C GLU A 41 19.86 -11.09 -16.06
N ARG A 42 20.24 -10.73 -17.30
CA ARG A 42 19.28 -10.47 -18.37
C ARG A 42 18.33 -11.64 -18.65
N ASP A 43 18.83 -12.87 -18.51
CA ASP A 43 18.06 -14.08 -18.80
C ASP A 43 17.06 -14.43 -17.67
N ASP A 44 17.31 -13.96 -16.44
CA ASP A 44 16.47 -14.22 -15.26
C ASP A 44 15.58 -13.01 -14.89
N ALA A 45 15.80 -11.85 -15.52
CA ALA A 45 15.14 -10.59 -15.17
C ALA A 45 13.60 -10.63 -15.32
N GLU A 46 13.07 -11.43 -16.26
CA GLU A 46 11.62 -11.58 -16.45
C GLU A 46 10.98 -12.39 -15.31
N GLU A 47 11.61 -13.48 -14.89
CA GLU A 47 11.16 -14.30 -13.76
C GLU A 47 11.22 -13.50 -12.45
N ALA A 48 12.36 -12.84 -12.19
CA ALA A 48 12.53 -12.00 -11.01
C ALA A 48 11.56 -10.81 -10.97
N TYR A 49 11.22 -10.22 -12.13
CA TYR A 49 10.18 -9.20 -12.22
C TYR A 49 8.80 -9.78 -11.90
N GLY A 50 8.49 -10.97 -12.40
CA GLY A 50 7.25 -11.69 -12.09
C GLY A 50 7.08 -11.93 -10.59
N ASP A 51 8.12 -12.46 -9.93
CA ASP A 51 8.13 -12.67 -8.49
C ASP A 51 7.91 -11.35 -7.73
N PHE A 52 8.60 -10.27 -8.13
CA PHE A 52 8.41 -8.97 -7.53
C PHE A 52 6.97 -8.42 -7.70
N GLN A 53 6.38 -8.57 -8.89
CA GLN A 53 4.98 -8.16 -9.12
C GLN A 53 4.00 -8.94 -8.25
N LEU A 54 4.18 -10.26 -8.10
CA LEU A 54 3.31 -11.09 -7.25
C LEU A 54 3.30 -10.62 -5.80
N VAL A 55 4.47 -10.26 -5.25
CA VAL A 55 4.54 -9.76 -3.87
C VAL A 55 3.93 -8.36 -3.75
N LEU A 56 4.11 -7.48 -4.75
CA LEU A 56 3.46 -6.17 -4.76
C LEU A 56 1.92 -6.28 -4.84
N GLU A 57 1.39 -7.23 -5.61
CA GLU A 57 -0.04 -7.53 -5.67
C GLU A 57 -0.56 -7.99 -4.31
N ALA A 58 0.16 -8.90 -3.63
CA ALA A 58 -0.19 -9.33 -2.28
C ALA A 58 -0.23 -8.15 -1.28
N VAL A 59 0.74 -7.23 -1.34
CA VAL A 59 0.74 -6.01 -0.52
C VAL A 59 -0.45 -5.12 -0.84
N ALA A 60 -0.76 -4.93 -2.13
CA ALA A 60 -1.89 -4.12 -2.59
C ALA A 60 -3.22 -4.65 -2.03
N GLU A 61 -3.48 -5.96 -2.18
CA GLU A 61 -4.70 -6.58 -1.70
C GLU A 61 -4.91 -6.40 -0.19
N ARG A 62 -3.84 -6.50 0.62
CA ARG A 62 -3.96 -6.30 2.08
C ARG A 62 -4.25 -4.85 2.44
N LEU A 63 -3.71 -3.89 1.68
CA LEU A 63 -4.02 -2.47 1.83
C LEU A 63 -5.46 -2.15 1.40
N GLU A 64 -5.93 -2.75 0.30
CA GLU A 64 -7.31 -2.62 -0.18
C GLU A 64 -8.29 -3.20 0.85
N GLU A 65 -8.02 -4.38 1.39
CA GLU A 65 -8.85 -5.00 2.42
C GLU A 65 -8.93 -4.11 3.68
N LEU A 66 -7.81 -3.54 4.12
CA LEU A 66 -7.77 -2.60 5.24
C LEU A 66 -8.60 -1.33 4.95
N ARG A 67 -8.47 -0.78 3.74
CA ARG A 67 -9.23 0.39 3.29
C ARG A 67 -10.72 0.08 3.29
N ASP A 68 -11.12 -0.95 2.56
CA ASP A 68 -12.52 -1.28 2.29
C ASP A 68 -13.25 -1.68 3.57
N THR A 69 -12.57 -2.41 4.47
CA THR A 69 -13.12 -2.77 5.79
C THR A 69 -13.47 -1.54 6.62
N TYR A 70 -12.58 -0.54 6.66
CA TYR A 70 -12.86 0.68 7.41
C TYR A 70 -13.89 1.58 6.70
N ALA A 71 -13.77 1.73 5.38
CA ALA A 71 -14.68 2.54 4.56
C ALA A 71 -16.14 2.07 4.68
N ALA A 72 -16.37 0.75 4.74
CA ALA A 72 -17.69 0.16 4.94
C ALA A 72 -18.38 0.56 6.26
N THR A 73 -17.63 1.11 7.23
CA THR A 73 -18.19 1.61 8.50
C THR A 73 -18.65 3.07 8.44
N LEU A 74 -18.33 3.77 7.35
CA LEU A 74 -18.58 5.19 7.17
C LEU A 74 -19.83 5.44 6.32
N GLU A 75 -20.41 6.64 6.45
CA GLU A 75 -21.39 7.14 5.49
C GLU A 75 -20.73 7.39 4.12
N ALA A 76 -21.49 7.32 3.01
CA ALA A 76 -20.93 7.36 1.65
C ALA A 76 -19.98 8.56 1.39
N GLY A 77 -20.39 9.78 1.75
CA GLY A 77 -19.54 10.96 1.59
C GLY A 77 -18.31 10.98 2.51
N ALA A 78 -18.35 10.21 3.60
CA ALA A 78 -17.22 10.04 4.49
C ALA A 78 -16.25 8.95 4.04
N ALA A 79 -16.77 7.91 3.39
CA ALA A 79 -15.99 6.83 2.79
C ALA A 79 -15.11 7.37 1.65
N GLU A 80 -15.68 8.15 0.73
CA GLU A 80 -14.91 8.75 -0.39
C GLU A 80 -13.76 9.64 0.12
N ASP A 81 -14.02 10.54 1.09
CA ASP A 81 -13.00 11.38 1.71
C ASP A 81 -11.87 10.55 2.37
N TYR A 82 -12.20 9.38 2.91
CA TYR A 82 -11.26 8.46 3.55
C TYR A 82 -10.43 7.70 2.52
N GLU A 83 -11.05 7.12 1.51
CA GLU A 83 -10.40 6.38 0.43
C GLU A 83 -9.37 7.26 -0.30
N ASP A 84 -9.73 8.52 -0.58
CA ASP A 84 -8.84 9.52 -1.16
C ASP A 84 -7.62 9.82 -0.26
N ALA A 85 -7.85 9.94 1.05
CA ALA A 85 -6.79 10.16 2.02
C ALA A 85 -5.87 8.94 2.12
N PHE A 86 -6.45 7.75 2.08
CA PHE A 86 -5.76 6.46 2.15
C PHE A 86 -4.88 6.24 0.93
N ALA A 87 -5.43 6.34 -0.29
CA ALA A 87 -4.71 6.16 -1.53
C ALA A 87 -3.51 7.11 -1.65
N ARG A 88 -3.67 8.38 -1.28
CA ARG A 88 -2.56 9.36 -1.26
C ARG A 88 -1.48 8.98 -0.25
N ALA A 89 -1.85 8.47 0.91
CA ALA A 89 -0.89 8.07 1.94
C ALA A 89 -0.15 6.78 1.57
N VAL A 90 -0.85 5.79 0.99
CA VAL A 90 -0.25 4.57 0.44
C VAL A 90 0.74 4.94 -0.66
N HIS A 91 0.34 5.74 -1.65
CA HIS A 91 1.24 6.13 -2.74
C HIS A 91 2.51 6.84 -2.25
N LYS A 92 2.40 7.63 -1.17
CA LYS A 92 3.55 8.29 -0.55
C LYS A 92 4.47 7.32 0.21
N ARG A 93 3.91 6.32 0.90
CA ARG A 93 4.66 5.40 1.77
C ARG A 93 5.20 4.19 1.01
N PHE A 94 4.44 3.68 0.05
CA PHE A 94 4.70 2.46 -0.72
C PHE A 94 4.59 2.78 -2.23
N PRO A 95 5.55 3.53 -2.81
CA PRO A 95 5.41 4.13 -4.16
C PRO A 95 5.30 3.11 -5.30
N ARG A 96 5.76 1.87 -5.08
CA ARG A 96 5.69 0.77 -6.05
C ARG A 96 4.35 0.05 -6.06
N VAL A 97 3.60 0.15 -4.97
CA VAL A 97 2.28 -0.49 -4.83
C VAL A 97 1.23 0.34 -5.59
N ARG A 98 0.24 -0.36 -6.14
CA ARG A 98 -0.94 0.22 -6.80
C ARG A 98 -2.17 -0.28 -6.03
N VAL A 99 -2.99 0.63 -5.50
CA VAL A 99 -4.23 0.40 -4.73
C VAL A 99 -5.34 1.32 -5.21
#